data_AF-A0A354CP89-F1
#
_entry.id   AF-A0A354CP89-F1
#
_cell.length_a   1.000
_cell.length_b   1.000
_cell.length_c   1.000
_cell.angle_alpha   90.00
_cell.angle_beta   90.00
_cell.angle_gamma   90.00
#
_symmetry.space_group_name_H-M   'P 1'
#
loop_
_entity.id
_entity.type
_entity.pdbx_description
1 polymer ?
#
loop_
_entity_poly.entity_id
_entity_poly.type
_entity_poly.pdbx_seq_one_letter_code
_entity_poly.pdbx_strand_id
1 'polypeptide(L)'
;SECDNQIKLIEQSIQSVMGENGQDEDIIGLKLKTEKELTDAGEEMRKLNETACIYRDNEDKLKKLTSDLSDMSVRVDSLKNEISQDEVQLAHMESEISALSKNLRYSDRPEAEKIMKELEDRIAAVEKSWLSRQELVANLQKELAGKRGEADNEQKGAEKLRETYEAACRALADSVESEGFASEAEYKEAKRDKAAMAVLETGIAEYDREAADNAVKIKTLAGQIDGKMRVDTQEAEAAVVRIEKLIREKSGHMGELYADIRANQEIADEFAKMSEERAGAMHKYRIYATLYNTANGSLTGSVKINFETFVLRQYFKKIISAANRRLSAMNDGQWCLMCRDIDNIDNKGRKSGLDIDVHDELTNSVRDVKTLSGGETFMAALAMALGMSDIIQNRTGAVRLDTMFIDEGFGSLDDYSRQQAINILKGLADGRRMIGIISHVTELKEQIECQLVVSKTGRGSSVKWR
;
A
#
# COMPACT_ATOMS: atom_id res chain seq x y z
N SER A 1 -8.11 10.20 -60.32
CA SER A 1 -8.02 10.41 -61.78
C SER A 1 -9.30 11.03 -62.34
N GLU A 2 -10.46 10.34 -62.35
CA GLU A 2 -11.74 10.96 -62.74
C GLU A 2 -12.28 11.96 -61.71
N CYS A 3 -12.15 11.67 -60.40
CA CYS A 3 -12.54 12.61 -59.35
C CYS A 3 -11.68 13.90 -59.34
N ASP A 4 -10.38 13.81 -59.62
CA ASP A 4 -9.49 14.99 -59.65
C ASP A 4 -9.83 15.91 -60.83
N ASN A 5 -10.30 15.34 -61.94
CA ASN A 5 -10.76 16.11 -63.10
C ASN A 5 -12.12 16.77 -62.84
N GLN A 6 -13.02 16.12 -62.11
CA GLN A 6 -14.30 16.74 -61.71
C GLN A 6 -14.10 17.85 -60.69
N ILE A 7 -13.20 17.68 -59.72
CA ILE A 7 -12.85 18.71 -58.74
C ILE A 7 -12.23 19.93 -59.44
N LYS A 8 -11.33 19.74 -60.41
CA LYS A 8 -10.77 20.83 -61.22
C LYS A 8 -11.80 21.57 -62.06
N LEU A 9 -12.79 20.87 -62.61
CA LEU A 9 -13.87 21.50 -63.37
C LEU A 9 -14.73 22.37 -62.45
N ILE A 10 -15.03 21.89 -61.25
CA ILE A 10 -15.79 22.63 -60.23
C ILE A 10 -14.98 23.84 -59.74
N GLU A 11 -13.67 23.70 -59.48
CA GLU A 11 -12.79 24.81 -59.10
C GLU A 11 -12.69 25.88 -60.20
N GLN A 12 -12.66 25.48 -61.48
CA GLN A 12 -12.67 26.41 -62.61
C GLN A 12 -14.02 27.12 -62.78
N SER A 13 -15.14 26.44 -62.53
CA SER A 13 -16.46 27.06 -62.51
C SER A 13 -16.64 28.03 -61.34
N ILE A 14 -16.10 27.73 -60.16
CA ILE A 14 -16.11 28.62 -59.00
C ILE A 14 -15.23 29.86 -59.25
N GLN A 15 -14.04 29.70 -59.84
CA GLN A 15 -13.20 30.84 -60.24
C GLN A 15 -13.85 31.72 -61.32
N SER A 16 -14.65 31.14 -62.22
CA SER A 16 -15.40 31.88 -63.23
C SER A 16 -16.53 32.72 -62.64
N VAL A 17 -17.11 32.30 -61.52
CA VAL A 17 -18.19 33.03 -60.84
C VAL A 17 -17.64 34.11 -59.90
N MET A 18 -16.42 33.93 -59.38
CA MET A 18 -15.75 34.92 -58.52
C MET A 18 -14.94 35.99 -59.28
N GLY A 19 -15.20 36.18 -60.58
CA GLY A 19 -14.55 37.20 -61.40
C GLY A 19 -15.20 38.58 -61.28
N GLU A 20 -14.46 39.52 -60.68
CA GLU A 20 -14.60 40.99 -60.71
C GLU A 20 -15.94 41.60 -60.20
N ASN A 21 -15.87 42.15 -58.99
CA ASN A 21 -16.85 43.04 -58.34
C ASN A 21 -18.26 42.47 -58.12
N GLY A 22 -18.42 41.63 -57.09
CA GLY A 22 -19.71 41.33 -56.46
C GLY A 22 -19.55 41.40 -54.94
N GLN A 23 -20.40 42.19 -54.27
CA GLN A 23 -20.37 42.39 -52.82
C GLN A 23 -20.59 41.06 -52.09
N ASP A 24 -19.91 40.80 -50.97
CA ASP A 24 -20.16 39.62 -50.10
C ASP A 24 -21.65 39.49 -49.66
N GLU A 25 -22.42 40.58 -49.74
CA GLU A 25 -23.87 40.58 -49.57
C GLU A 25 -24.62 39.74 -50.62
N ASP A 26 -24.12 39.62 -51.86
CA ASP A 26 -24.77 38.86 -52.93
C ASP A 26 -24.61 37.35 -52.75
N ILE A 27 -23.45 36.87 -52.27
CA ILE A 27 -23.23 35.43 -52.05
C ILE A 27 -23.98 34.95 -50.81
N ILE A 28 -23.96 35.73 -49.72
CA ILE A 28 -24.76 35.44 -48.52
C ILE A 28 -26.26 35.53 -48.84
N GLY A 29 -26.67 36.51 -49.65
CA GLY A 29 -28.03 36.65 -50.16
C GLY A 29 -28.47 35.47 -51.02
N LEU A 30 -27.63 35.03 -51.97
CA LEU A 30 -27.87 33.84 -52.80
C LEU A 30 -27.95 32.56 -51.97
N LYS A 31 -27.10 32.41 -50.95
CA LYS A 31 -27.11 31.25 -50.04
C LYS A 31 -28.33 31.22 -49.13
N LEU A 32 -28.72 32.35 -48.53
CA LEU A 32 -29.96 32.48 -47.75
C LEU A 32 -31.20 32.27 -48.62
N LYS A 33 -31.17 32.72 -49.87
CA LYS A 33 -32.24 32.53 -50.84
C LYS A 33 -32.37 31.04 -51.20
N THR A 34 -31.29 30.37 -51.56
CA THR A 34 -31.28 28.93 -51.86
C THR A 34 -31.61 28.08 -50.62
N GLU A 35 -31.15 28.42 -49.42
CA GLU A 35 -31.54 27.70 -48.19
C GLU A 35 -33.03 27.84 -47.88
N LYS A 36 -33.57 29.05 -48.07
CA LYS A 36 -35.00 29.30 -47.89
C LYS A 36 -35.82 28.53 -48.92
N GLU A 37 -35.42 28.58 -50.19
CA GLU A 37 -36.07 27.84 -51.29
C GLU A 37 -35.97 26.32 -51.10
N LEU A 38 -34.86 25.79 -50.57
CA LEU A 38 -34.69 24.36 -50.29
C LEU A 38 -35.49 23.92 -49.04
N THR A 39 -35.70 24.83 -48.10
CA THR A 39 -36.62 24.62 -46.96
C THR A 39 -38.08 24.64 -47.42
N ASP A 40 -38.44 25.60 -48.29
CA ASP A 40 -39.77 25.74 -48.87
C ASP A 40 -40.10 24.52 -49.75
N ALA A 41 -39.17 24.07 -50.61
CA ALA A 41 -39.31 22.84 -51.40
C ALA A 41 -39.41 21.57 -50.53
N GLY A 42 -38.69 21.54 -49.40
CA GLY A 42 -38.79 20.48 -48.40
C GLY A 42 -40.17 20.42 -47.72
N GLU A 43 -40.74 21.58 -47.39
CA GLU A 43 -42.10 21.70 -46.86
C GLU A 43 -43.15 21.34 -47.91
N GLU A 44 -42.98 21.74 -49.16
CA GLU A 44 -43.86 21.37 -50.27
C GLU A 44 -43.85 19.86 -50.52
N MET A 45 -42.68 19.22 -50.53
CA MET A 45 -42.57 17.77 -50.68
C MET A 45 -43.24 17.01 -49.52
N ARG A 46 -43.17 17.55 -48.30
CA ARG A 46 -43.88 16.99 -47.13
C ARG A 46 -45.39 17.13 -47.28
N LYS A 47 -45.88 18.32 -47.64
CA LYS A 47 -47.31 18.58 -47.91
C LYS A 47 -47.83 17.68 -49.04
N LEU A 48 -47.03 17.48 -50.10
CA LEU A 48 -47.36 16.61 -51.21
C LEU A 48 -47.51 15.14 -50.77
N ASN A 49 -46.61 14.66 -49.92
CA ASN A 49 -46.64 13.27 -49.43
C ASN A 49 -47.81 13.04 -48.46
N GLU A 50 -48.13 14.02 -47.60
CA GLU A 50 -49.32 14.00 -46.75
C GLU A 50 -50.61 13.99 -47.60
N THR A 51 -50.66 14.81 -48.66
CA THR A 51 -51.78 14.85 -49.62
C THR A 51 -51.94 13.52 -50.37
N ALA A 52 -50.84 12.87 -50.77
CA ALA A 52 -50.84 11.57 -51.43
C ALA A 52 -51.33 10.41 -50.52
N CYS A 53 -51.06 10.52 -49.22
CA CYS A 53 -51.55 9.56 -48.22
C CYS A 53 -53.06 9.68 -48.07
N ILE A 54 -53.56 10.91 -47.89
CA ILE A 54 -55.01 11.19 -47.77
C ILE A 54 -55.75 10.77 -49.05
N TYR A 55 -55.16 11.00 -50.23
CA TYR A 55 -55.75 10.59 -51.50
C TYR A 55 -55.92 9.06 -51.60
N ARG A 56 -54.90 8.28 -51.23
CA ARG A 56 -54.98 6.81 -51.21
C ARG A 56 -56.05 6.30 -50.24
N ASP A 57 -56.09 6.85 -49.04
CA ASP A 57 -57.09 6.46 -48.03
C ASP A 57 -58.53 6.73 -48.52
N ASN A 58 -58.76 7.84 -49.23
CA ASN A 58 -60.06 8.17 -49.80
C ASN A 58 -60.41 7.26 -50.99
N GLU A 59 -59.44 6.87 -51.81
CA GLU A 59 -59.65 5.92 -52.92
C GLU A 59 -60.09 4.53 -52.39
N ASP A 60 -59.47 4.07 -51.30
CA ASP A 60 -59.84 2.79 -50.67
C ASP A 60 -61.22 2.85 -49.99
N LYS A 61 -61.56 3.98 -49.36
CA LYS A 61 -62.92 4.22 -48.85
C LYS A 61 -63.95 4.20 -49.99
N LEU A 62 -63.67 4.85 -51.12
CA LEU A 62 -64.56 4.87 -52.28
C LEU A 62 -64.80 3.47 -52.86
N LYS A 63 -63.75 2.64 -52.98
CA LYS A 63 -63.89 1.24 -53.40
C LYS A 63 -64.83 0.48 -52.50
N LYS A 64 -64.70 0.66 -51.17
CA LYS A 64 -65.56 -0.01 -50.19
C LYS A 64 -67.02 0.47 -50.29
N LEU A 65 -67.27 1.78 -50.31
CA LEU A 65 -68.63 2.32 -50.46
C LEU A 65 -69.29 1.88 -51.78
N THR A 66 -68.52 1.80 -52.87
CA THR A 66 -69.05 1.36 -54.17
C THR A 66 -69.44 -0.12 -54.15
N SER A 67 -68.66 -0.96 -53.46
CA SER A 67 -69.00 -2.38 -53.22
C SER A 67 -70.29 -2.51 -52.40
N ASP A 68 -70.38 -1.79 -51.28
CA ASP A 68 -71.55 -1.83 -50.39
C ASP A 68 -72.83 -1.37 -51.12
N LEU A 69 -72.72 -0.35 -51.98
CA LEU A 69 -73.83 0.13 -52.82
C LEU A 69 -74.29 -0.89 -53.86
N SER A 70 -73.35 -1.63 -54.46
CA SER A 70 -73.68 -2.71 -55.40
C SER A 70 -74.47 -3.81 -54.69
N ASP A 71 -74.00 -4.27 -53.53
CA ASP A 71 -74.65 -5.33 -52.76
C ASP A 71 -76.05 -4.92 -52.28
N MET A 72 -76.20 -3.68 -51.77
CA MET A 72 -77.50 -3.14 -51.39
C MET A 72 -78.46 -3.02 -52.58
N SER A 73 -77.97 -2.61 -53.76
CA SER A 73 -78.80 -2.51 -54.96
C SER A 73 -79.34 -3.87 -55.39
N VAL A 74 -78.48 -4.89 -55.43
CA VAL A 74 -78.88 -6.27 -55.73
C VAL A 74 -79.92 -6.76 -54.72
N ARG A 75 -79.77 -6.42 -53.43
CA ARG A 75 -80.74 -6.81 -52.40
C ARG A 75 -82.09 -6.13 -52.60
N VAL A 76 -82.13 -4.83 -52.90
CA VAL A 76 -83.37 -4.11 -53.20
C VAL A 76 -84.09 -4.71 -54.41
N ASP A 77 -83.36 -5.04 -55.48
CA ASP A 77 -83.96 -5.63 -56.68
C ASP A 77 -84.50 -7.04 -56.41
N SER A 78 -83.81 -7.85 -55.59
CA SER A 78 -84.32 -9.15 -55.15
C SER A 78 -85.63 -9.04 -54.38
N LEU A 79 -85.73 -8.09 -53.44
CA LEU A 79 -86.94 -7.88 -52.64
C LEU A 79 -88.10 -7.33 -53.48
N LYS A 80 -87.84 -6.48 -54.48
CA LYS A 80 -88.88 -6.03 -55.43
C LYS A 80 -89.45 -7.19 -56.24
N ASN A 81 -88.61 -8.13 -56.66
CA ASN A 81 -89.07 -9.33 -57.36
C ASN A 81 -89.93 -10.21 -56.43
N GLU A 82 -89.53 -10.38 -55.17
CA GLU A 82 -90.33 -11.10 -54.16
C GLU A 82 -91.69 -10.42 -53.93
N ILE A 83 -91.74 -9.08 -53.81
CA ILE A 83 -92.99 -8.31 -53.70
C ILE A 83 -93.89 -8.52 -54.92
N SER A 84 -93.34 -8.48 -56.14
CA SER A 84 -94.12 -8.71 -57.36
C SER A 84 -94.66 -10.14 -57.42
N GLN A 85 -93.94 -11.14 -56.90
CA GLN A 85 -94.44 -12.50 -56.77
C GLN A 85 -95.59 -12.59 -55.75
N ASP A 86 -95.47 -11.93 -54.60
CA ASP A 86 -96.54 -11.87 -53.60
C ASP A 86 -97.81 -11.21 -54.17
N GLU A 87 -97.67 -10.11 -54.92
CA GLU A 87 -98.81 -9.43 -55.58
C GLU A 87 -99.54 -10.34 -56.56
N VAL A 88 -98.80 -11.13 -57.34
CA VAL A 88 -99.40 -12.12 -58.25
C VAL A 88 -100.09 -13.24 -57.48
N GLN A 89 -99.51 -13.70 -56.36
CA GLN A 89 -100.12 -14.72 -55.50
C GLN A 89 -101.40 -14.21 -54.82
N LEU A 90 -101.39 -12.98 -54.30
CA LEU A 90 -102.57 -12.34 -53.72
C LEU A 90 -103.68 -12.20 -54.76
N ALA A 91 -103.39 -11.66 -55.94
CA ALA A 91 -104.39 -11.54 -57.01
C ALA A 91 -104.96 -12.91 -57.44
N HIS A 92 -104.14 -13.95 -57.43
CA HIS A 92 -104.59 -15.32 -57.70
C HIS A 92 -105.53 -15.84 -56.61
N MET A 93 -105.16 -15.69 -55.34
CA MET A 93 -105.97 -16.09 -54.19
C MET A 93 -107.29 -15.32 -54.08
N GLU A 94 -107.29 -14.01 -54.31
CA GLU A 94 -108.49 -13.18 -54.35
C GLU A 94 -109.44 -13.62 -55.47
N SER A 95 -108.88 -13.97 -56.64
CA SER A 95 -109.64 -14.53 -57.76
C SER A 95 -110.23 -15.90 -57.40
N GLU A 96 -109.48 -16.77 -56.70
CA GLU A 96 -110.00 -18.04 -56.19
C GLU A 96 -111.16 -17.82 -55.21
N ILE A 97 -111.03 -16.95 -54.21
CA ILE A 97 -112.12 -16.63 -53.28
C ILE A 97 -113.34 -16.06 -54.03
N SER A 98 -113.13 -15.17 -54.99
CA SER A 98 -114.21 -14.60 -55.83
C SER A 98 -114.91 -15.68 -56.68
N ALA A 99 -114.16 -16.64 -57.22
CA ALA A 99 -114.71 -17.78 -57.94
C ALA A 99 -115.49 -18.73 -57.02
N LEU A 100 -114.95 -19.02 -55.83
CA LEU A 100 -115.59 -19.88 -54.83
C LEU A 100 -116.87 -19.26 -54.25
N SER A 101 -116.89 -17.94 -54.01
CA SER A 101 -118.09 -17.24 -53.54
C SER A 101 -119.22 -17.19 -54.59
N LYS A 102 -118.89 -17.17 -55.88
CA LYS A 102 -119.88 -17.18 -56.98
C LYS A 102 -120.35 -18.59 -57.36
N ASN A 103 -119.56 -19.63 -57.10
CA ASN A 103 -119.88 -21.01 -57.42
C ASN A 103 -119.78 -21.89 -56.16
N LEU A 104 -120.90 -22.10 -55.46
CA LEU A 104 -121.01 -23.11 -54.41
C LEU A 104 -120.93 -24.53 -55.02
N ARG A 105 -119.72 -25.03 -55.21
CA ARG A 105 -119.41 -26.44 -55.55
C ARG A 105 -118.78 -27.16 -54.35
N TYR A 106 -119.45 -27.10 -53.21
CA TYR A 106 -119.08 -27.88 -52.03
C TYR A 106 -120.28 -28.68 -51.56
N SER A 107 -120.03 -29.91 -51.13
CA SER A 107 -121.04 -30.87 -50.67
C SER A 107 -121.78 -30.42 -49.40
N ASP A 108 -121.19 -29.49 -48.65
CA ASP A 108 -121.58 -29.08 -47.29
C ASP A 108 -121.09 -27.64 -47.01
N ARG A 109 -121.84 -26.86 -46.19
CA ARG A 109 -121.53 -25.46 -45.83
C ARG A 109 -120.30 -25.32 -44.92
N PRO A 110 -120.14 -26.08 -43.82
CA PRO A 110 -118.91 -26.14 -43.02
C PRO A 110 -117.61 -26.34 -43.80
N GLU A 111 -117.60 -27.19 -44.83
CA GLU A 111 -116.38 -27.47 -45.62
C GLU A 111 -115.97 -26.27 -46.48
N ALA A 112 -116.95 -25.56 -47.05
CA ALA A 112 -116.73 -24.30 -47.76
C ALA A 112 -116.25 -23.18 -46.82
N GLU A 113 -116.84 -23.07 -45.62
CA GLU A 113 -116.42 -22.09 -44.61
C GLU A 113 -114.99 -22.38 -44.09
N LYS A 114 -114.58 -23.64 -44.00
CA LYS A 114 -113.21 -24.02 -43.63
C LYS A 114 -112.17 -23.63 -44.68
N ILE A 115 -112.42 -23.93 -45.96
CA ILE A 115 -111.52 -23.57 -47.06
C ILE A 115 -111.45 -22.05 -47.22
N MET A 116 -112.59 -21.36 -47.08
CA MET A 116 -112.64 -19.90 -47.11
C MET A 116 -111.78 -19.31 -46.00
N LYS A 117 -111.90 -19.82 -44.77
CA LYS A 117 -111.08 -19.37 -43.64
C LYS A 117 -109.59 -19.70 -43.82
N GLU A 118 -109.24 -20.86 -44.36
CA GLU A 118 -107.85 -21.20 -44.68
C GLU A 118 -107.26 -20.29 -45.77
N LEU A 119 -108.05 -19.87 -46.76
CA LEU A 119 -107.64 -18.89 -47.78
C LEU A 119 -107.54 -17.48 -47.20
N GLU A 120 -108.49 -17.06 -46.34
CA GLU A 120 -108.44 -15.79 -45.62
C GLU A 120 -107.19 -15.70 -44.72
N ASP A 121 -106.90 -16.75 -43.95
CA ASP A 121 -105.70 -16.81 -43.09
C ASP A 121 -104.40 -16.75 -43.93
N ARG A 122 -104.39 -17.39 -45.12
CA ARG A 122 -103.25 -17.34 -46.04
C ARG A 122 -103.09 -15.96 -46.68
N ILE A 123 -104.17 -15.32 -47.10
CA ILE A 123 -104.14 -13.94 -47.61
C ILE A 123 -103.60 -13.01 -46.53
N ALA A 124 -104.13 -13.09 -45.30
CA ALA A 124 -103.65 -12.27 -44.19
C ALA A 124 -102.16 -12.49 -43.90
N ALA A 125 -101.67 -13.73 -44.04
CA ALA A 125 -100.24 -14.04 -43.89
C ALA A 125 -99.39 -13.41 -45.01
N VAL A 126 -99.84 -13.50 -46.28
CA VAL A 126 -99.13 -12.93 -47.44
C VAL A 126 -99.20 -11.40 -47.42
N GLU A 127 -100.33 -10.80 -47.11
CA GLU A 127 -100.49 -9.34 -46.92
C GLU A 127 -99.52 -8.83 -45.85
N LYS A 128 -99.41 -9.53 -44.72
CA LYS A 128 -98.47 -9.17 -43.66
C LYS A 128 -97.01 -9.25 -44.12
N SER A 129 -96.64 -10.29 -44.87
CA SER A 129 -95.28 -10.39 -45.43
C SER A 129 -95.02 -9.34 -46.52
N TRP A 130 -96.00 -9.05 -47.37
CA TRP A 130 -95.92 -8.03 -48.42
C TRP A 130 -95.72 -6.64 -47.80
N LEU A 131 -96.50 -6.28 -46.79
CA LEU A 131 -96.38 -5.00 -46.10
C LEU A 131 -95.01 -4.85 -45.42
N SER A 132 -94.54 -5.90 -44.76
CA SER A 132 -93.21 -5.91 -44.11
C SER A 132 -92.07 -5.80 -45.14
N ARG A 133 -92.18 -6.48 -46.29
CA ARG A 133 -91.20 -6.37 -47.38
C ARG A 133 -91.24 -4.99 -48.02
N GLN A 134 -92.42 -4.39 -48.18
CA GLN A 134 -92.60 -3.04 -48.72
C GLN A 134 -91.94 -1.99 -47.81
N GLU A 135 -92.13 -2.08 -46.49
CA GLU A 135 -91.43 -1.25 -45.51
C GLU A 135 -89.90 -1.46 -45.56
N LEU A 136 -89.44 -2.71 -45.66
CA LEU A 136 -88.02 -3.02 -45.77
C LEU A 136 -87.39 -2.43 -47.05
N VAL A 137 -88.08 -2.53 -48.19
CA VAL A 137 -87.62 -1.92 -49.45
C VAL A 137 -87.58 -0.40 -49.34
N ALA A 138 -88.58 0.23 -48.72
CA ALA A 138 -88.58 1.68 -48.50
C ALA A 138 -87.40 2.13 -47.63
N ASN A 139 -87.11 1.39 -46.55
CA ASN A 139 -85.97 1.67 -45.68
C ASN A 139 -84.63 1.47 -46.39
N LEU A 140 -84.45 0.35 -47.08
CA LEU A 140 -83.22 0.07 -47.84
C LEU A 140 -83.01 1.08 -48.98
N GLN A 141 -84.06 1.54 -49.66
CA GLN A 141 -83.96 2.60 -50.67
C GLN A 141 -83.49 3.93 -50.06
N LYS A 142 -83.95 4.26 -48.85
CA LYS A 142 -83.51 5.46 -48.13
C LYS A 142 -82.04 5.36 -47.72
N GLU A 143 -81.61 4.22 -47.20
CA GLU A 143 -80.20 3.96 -46.86
C GLU A 143 -79.31 4.00 -48.10
N LEU A 144 -79.74 3.38 -49.20
CA LEU A 144 -79.02 3.36 -50.47
C LEU A 144 -78.87 4.78 -51.04
N ALA A 145 -79.91 5.61 -50.96
CA ALA A 145 -79.83 7.02 -51.33
C ALA A 145 -78.83 7.80 -50.45
N GLY A 146 -78.81 7.54 -49.14
CA GLY A 146 -77.82 8.13 -48.22
C GLY A 146 -76.38 7.73 -48.56
N LYS A 147 -76.14 6.43 -48.76
CA LYS A 147 -74.82 5.90 -49.14
C LYS A 147 -74.36 6.36 -50.51
N ARG A 148 -75.26 6.54 -51.48
CA ARG A 148 -74.95 7.14 -52.78
C ARG A 148 -74.51 8.59 -52.63
N GLY A 149 -75.16 9.37 -51.76
CA GLY A 149 -74.74 10.73 -51.45
C GLY A 149 -73.36 10.79 -50.79
N GLU A 150 -73.07 9.88 -49.85
CA GLU A 150 -71.74 9.74 -49.24
C GLU A 150 -70.66 9.43 -50.29
N ALA A 151 -70.93 8.46 -51.19
CA ALA A 151 -69.99 8.08 -52.24
C ALA A 151 -69.73 9.22 -53.26
N ASP A 152 -70.76 9.93 -53.70
CA ASP A 152 -70.62 11.07 -54.63
C ASP A 152 -69.82 12.22 -53.99
N ASN A 153 -70.02 12.47 -52.69
CA ASN A 153 -69.28 13.51 -51.98
C ASN A 153 -67.80 13.13 -51.79
N GLU A 154 -67.50 11.88 -51.43
CA GLU A 154 -66.12 11.38 -51.37
C GLU A 154 -65.46 11.37 -52.76
N GLN A 155 -66.20 11.06 -53.82
CA GLN A 155 -65.68 11.06 -55.19
C GLN A 155 -65.27 12.48 -55.62
N LYS A 156 -66.14 13.47 -55.38
CA LYS A 156 -65.83 14.88 -55.64
C LYS A 156 -64.68 15.40 -54.76
N GLY A 157 -64.57 14.89 -53.53
CA GLY A 157 -63.45 15.18 -52.63
C GLY A 157 -62.12 14.63 -53.16
N ALA A 158 -62.11 13.37 -53.58
CA ALA A 158 -60.95 12.71 -54.16
C ALA A 158 -60.50 13.37 -55.49
N GLU A 159 -61.44 13.76 -56.34
CA GLU A 159 -61.13 14.43 -57.62
C GLU A 159 -60.46 15.80 -57.41
N LYS A 160 -61.00 16.63 -56.50
CA LYS A 160 -60.33 17.89 -56.12
C LYS A 160 -58.94 17.66 -55.53
N LEU A 161 -58.80 16.65 -54.67
CA LEU A 161 -57.52 16.34 -54.04
C LEU A 161 -56.50 15.86 -55.09
N ARG A 162 -56.93 15.08 -56.08
CA ARG A 162 -56.13 14.67 -57.22
C ARG A 162 -55.65 15.87 -58.03
N GLU A 163 -56.53 16.80 -58.35
CA GLU A 163 -56.16 18.02 -59.07
C GLU A 163 -55.10 18.82 -58.30
N THR A 164 -55.28 18.97 -56.97
CA THR A 164 -54.27 19.66 -56.13
C THR A 164 -52.94 18.90 -56.06
N TYR A 165 -52.98 17.57 -56.02
CA TYR A 165 -51.78 16.74 -56.01
C TYR A 165 -51.03 16.83 -57.35
N GLU A 166 -51.73 16.71 -58.48
CA GLU A 166 -51.12 16.84 -59.80
C GLU A 166 -50.55 18.25 -60.02
N ALA A 167 -51.22 19.30 -59.54
CA ALA A 167 -50.71 20.67 -59.60
C ALA A 167 -49.43 20.85 -58.76
N ALA A 168 -49.40 20.30 -57.54
CA ALA A 168 -48.23 20.38 -56.67
C ALA A 168 -47.05 19.54 -57.19
N CYS A 169 -47.30 18.38 -57.81
CA CYS A 169 -46.27 17.61 -58.50
C CYS A 169 -45.65 18.41 -59.66
N ARG A 170 -46.46 19.15 -60.44
CA ARG A 170 -45.95 20.01 -61.52
C ARG A 170 -45.14 21.18 -60.98
N ALA A 171 -45.62 21.86 -59.94
CA ALA A 171 -44.88 22.95 -59.30
C ALA A 171 -43.51 22.49 -58.77
N LEU A 172 -43.46 21.29 -58.16
CA LEU A 172 -42.20 20.69 -57.71
C LEU A 172 -41.28 20.36 -58.88
N ALA A 173 -41.81 19.79 -59.97
CA ALA A 173 -41.02 19.48 -61.17
C ALA A 173 -40.43 20.77 -61.80
N ASP A 174 -41.24 21.81 -61.94
CA ASP A 174 -40.83 23.11 -62.47
C ASP A 174 -39.74 23.75 -61.59
N SER A 175 -39.87 23.65 -60.25
CA SER A 175 -38.88 24.18 -59.30
C SER A 175 -37.57 23.39 -59.28
N VAL A 176 -37.62 22.08 -59.50
CA VAL A 176 -36.41 21.23 -59.58
C VAL A 176 -35.66 21.52 -60.88
N GLU A 177 -36.37 21.74 -61.99
CA GLU A 177 -35.78 22.08 -63.28
C GLU A 177 -35.21 23.51 -63.29
N SER A 178 -35.86 24.49 -62.65
CA SER A 178 -35.34 25.87 -62.57
C SER A 178 -34.03 25.99 -61.80
N GLU A 179 -33.80 25.08 -60.83
CA GLU A 179 -32.58 25.02 -60.01
C GLU A 179 -31.49 24.12 -60.62
N GLY A 180 -31.69 23.62 -61.84
CA GLY A 180 -30.64 22.95 -62.63
C GLY A 180 -30.43 21.46 -62.33
N PHE A 181 -31.36 20.80 -61.63
CA PHE A 181 -31.31 19.35 -61.41
C PHE A 181 -32.03 18.59 -62.55
N ALA A 182 -31.46 17.49 -63.02
CA ALA A 182 -32.04 16.73 -64.14
C ALA A 182 -33.22 15.83 -63.72
N SER A 183 -33.39 15.57 -62.40
CA SER A 183 -34.53 14.80 -61.89
C SER A 183 -34.76 15.00 -60.38
N GLU A 184 -35.98 14.69 -59.92
CA GLU A 184 -36.33 14.65 -58.48
C GLU A 184 -35.45 13.63 -57.69
N ALA A 185 -34.96 12.58 -58.36
CA ALA A 185 -34.08 11.58 -57.75
C ALA A 185 -32.68 12.16 -57.48
N GLU A 186 -32.13 12.93 -58.41
CA GLU A 186 -30.83 13.61 -58.26
C GLU A 186 -30.89 14.68 -57.16
N TYR A 187 -32.03 15.39 -57.04
CA TYR A 187 -32.29 16.29 -55.91
C TYR A 187 -32.32 15.55 -54.56
N LYS A 188 -32.98 14.38 -54.47
CA LYS A 188 -33.03 13.59 -53.23
C LYS A 188 -31.67 13.02 -52.82
N GLU A 189 -30.79 12.73 -53.77
CA GLU A 189 -29.44 12.24 -53.50
C GLU A 189 -28.47 13.37 -53.13
N ALA A 190 -28.64 14.55 -53.72
CA ALA A 190 -27.92 15.77 -53.34
C ALA A 190 -28.38 16.35 -51.98
N LYS A 191 -29.61 16.01 -51.54
CA LYS A 191 -30.22 16.45 -50.29
C LYS A 191 -29.50 15.86 -49.08
N ARG A 192 -28.52 16.59 -48.54
CA ARG A 192 -27.90 16.32 -47.24
C ARG A 192 -28.77 16.79 -46.09
N ASP A 193 -28.68 16.09 -44.97
CA ASP A 193 -29.40 16.42 -43.74
C ASP A 193 -28.98 17.80 -43.18
N LYS A 194 -29.93 18.57 -42.63
CA LYS A 194 -29.67 19.93 -42.08
C LYS A 194 -28.62 19.91 -40.98
N ALA A 195 -28.56 18.83 -40.20
CA ALA A 195 -27.53 18.65 -39.18
C ALA A 195 -26.13 18.45 -39.81
N ALA A 196 -26.03 17.74 -40.94
CA ALA A 196 -24.76 17.54 -41.63
C ALA A 196 -24.26 18.81 -42.32
N MET A 197 -25.16 19.64 -42.85
CA MET A 197 -24.79 20.96 -43.40
C MET A 197 -24.31 21.91 -42.31
N ALA A 198 -24.99 21.98 -41.15
CA ALA A 198 -24.55 22.83 -40.03
C ALA A 198 -23.15 22.45 -39.51
N VAL A 199 -22.80 21.16 -39.48
CA VAL A 199 -21.45 20.70 -39.10
C VAL A 199 -20.41 21.15 -40.12
N LEU A 200 -20.70 21.04 -41.42
CA LEU A 200 -19.79 21.49 -42.47
C LEU A 200 -19.63 23.02 -42.48
N GLU A 201 -20.70 23.78 -42.24
CA GLU A 201 -20.63 25.24 -42.12
C GLU A 201 -19.83 25.68 -40.91
N THR A 202 -19.99 24.99 -39.77
CA THR A 202 -19.17 25.25 -38.58
C THR A 202 -17.70 24.95 -38.89
N GLY A 203 -17.41 23.83 -39.56
CA GLY A 203 -16.05 23.49 -39.97
C GLY A 203 -15.43 24.47 -40.96
N ILE A 204 -16.21 25.00 -41.91
CA ILE A 204 -15.73 26.03 -42.86
C ILE A 204 -15.49 27.35 -42.12
N ALA A 205 -16.39 27.79 -41.25
CA ALA A 205 -16.22 29.01 -40.47
C ALA A 205 -15.01 28.93 -39.51
N GLU A 206 -14.75 27.75 -38.95
CA GLU A 206 -13.60 27.50 -38.09
C GLU A 206 -12.29 27.47 -38.91
N TYR A 207 -12.31 26.86 -40.09
CA TYR A 207 -11.20 26.93 -41.05
C TYR A 207 -10.91 28.36 -41.53
N ASP A 208 -11.93 29.14 -41.90
CA ASP A 208 -11.77 30.53 -42.35
C ASP A 208 -11.25 31.42 -41.23
N ARG A 209 -11.69 31.18 -39.99
CA ARG A 209 -11.15 31.84 -38.80
C ARG A 209 -9.69 31.48 -38.59
N GLU A 210 -9.33 30.21 -38.67
CA GLU A 210 -7.93 29.78 -38.57
C GLU A 210 -7.08 30.34 -39.71
N ALA A 211 -7.60 30.39 -40.93
CA ALA A 211 -6.92 30.97 -42.08
C ALA A 211 -6.70 32.49 -41.89
N ALA A 212 -7.70 33.22 -41.39
CA ALA A 212 -7.59 34.63 -41.07
C ALA A 212 -6.60 34.89 -39.92
N ASP A 213 -6.67 34.10 -38.84
CA ASP A 213 -5.74 34.19 -37.72
C ASP A 213 -4.31 33.85 -38.16
N ASN A 214 -4.14 32.85 -39.01
CA ASN A 214 -2.84 32.49 -39.57
C ASN A 214 -2.36 33.55 -40.56
N ALA A 215 -3.22 34.18 -41.35
CA ALA A 215 -2.86 35.29 -42.22
C ALA A 215 -2.40 36.52 -41.41
N VAL A 216 -3.07 36.83 -40.30
CA VAL A 216 -2.64 37.87 -39.35
C VAL A 216 -1.30 37.48 -38.73
N LYS A 217 -1.14 36.24 -38.22
CA LYS A 217 0.14 35.76 -37.69
C LYS A 217 1.25 35.81 -38.71
N ILE A 218 1.01 35.42 -39.96
CA ILE A 218 1.97 35.49 -41.06
C ILE A 218 2.33 36.95 -41.34
N LYS A 219 1.36 37.88 -41.33
CA LYS A 219 1.63 39.31 -41.51
C LYS A 219 2.40 39.92 -40.34
N THR A 220 2.07 39.55 -39.11
CA THR A 220 2.78 39.97 -37.90
C THR A 220 4.20 39.41 -37.87
N LEU A 221 4.36 38.12 -38.17
CA LEU A 221 5.66 37.47 -38.29
C LEU A 221 6.44 38.12 -39.42
N ALA A 222 5.89 38.26 -40.63
CA ALA A 222 6.50 38.97 -41.76
C ALA A 222 6.99 40.37 -41.40
N GLY A 223 6.19 41.17 -40.67
CA GLY A 223 6.61 42.47 -40.15
C GLY A 223 7.68 42.39 -39.04
N GLN A 224 7.75 41.30 -38.29
CA GLN A 224 8.82 41.04 -37.31
C GLN A 224 10.13 40.54 -37.94
N ILE A 225 10.09 39.98 -39.15
CA ILE A 225 11.27 39.56 -39.94
C ILE A 225 11.70 40.61 -40.96
N ASP A 226 10.84 41.58 -41.30
CA ASP A 226 11.18 42.66 -42.22
C ASP A 226 12.36 43.50 -41.68
N GLY A 227 13.39 43.65 -42.51
CA GLY A 227 14.66 44.29 -42.14
C GLY A 227 15.59 43.47 -41.23
N LYS A 228 15.21 42.27 -40.77
CA LYS A 228 16.08 41.40 -39.98
C LYS A 228 16.76 40.37 -40.88
N MET A 229 18.08 40.46 -41.04
CA MET A 229 18.84 39.36 -41.63
C MET A 229 18.72 38.13 -40.73
N ARG A 230 18.53 36.96 -41.35
CA ARG A 230 18.62 35.66 -40.67
C ARG A 230 20.01 35.57 -40.03
N VAL A 231 20.09 35.84 -38.73
CA VAL A 231 21.30 35.57 -37.96
C VAL A 231 21.46 34.07 -37.94
N ASP A 232 22.63 33.57 -38.30
CA ASP A 232 22.93 32.15 -38.22
C ASP A 232 22.88 31.72 -36.75
N THR A 233 21.73 31.18 -36.33
CA THR A 233 21.50 30.72 -34.95
C THR A 233 22.19 29.39 -34.70
N GLN A 234 22.80 28.74 -35.69
CA GLN A 234 23.47 27.45 -35.47
C GLN A 234 24.59 27.57 -34.43
N GLU A 235 25.32 28.68 -34.42
CA GLU A 235 26.41 28.89 -33.46
C GLU A 235 25.89 29.17 -32.04
N ALA A 236 24.77 29.90 -31.93
CA ALA A 236 24.09 30.19 -30.67
C ALA A 236 23.36 28.95 -30.11
N GLU A 237 22.66 28.18 -30.94
CA GLU A 237 22.03 26.90 -30.60
C GLU A 237 23.08 25.87 -30.19
N ALA A 238 24.20 25.78 -30.92
CA ALA A 238 25.33 24.96 -30.52
C ALA A 238 25.95 25.43 -29.19
N ALA A 239 25.99 26.74 -28.93
CA ALA A 239 26.45 27.28 -27.65
C ALA A 239 25.49 26.93 -26.50
N VAL A 240 24.17 27.01 -26.72
CA VAL A 240 23.15 26.60 -25.73
C VAL A 240 23.28 25.12 -25.41
N VAL A 241 23.37 24.24 -26.43
CA VAL A 241 23.56 22.79 -26.22
C VAL A 241 24.86 22.50 -25.45
N ARG A 242 25.96 23.20 -25.75
CA ARG A 242 27.22 23.09 -25.00
C ARG A 242 27.06 23.53 -23.54
N ILE A 243 26.40 24.65 -23.30
CA ILE A 243 26.17 25.20 -21.96
C ILE A 243 25.26 24.26 -21.16
N GLU A 244 24.18 23.74 -21.74
CA GLU A 244 23.30 22.76 -21.09
C GLU A 244 24.02 21.46 -20.73
N LYS A 245 24.95 21.01 -21.59
CA LYS A 245 25.80 19.86 -21.29
C LYS A 245 26.72 20.14 -20.11
N LEU A 246 27.38 21.30 -20.11
CA LEU A 246 28.22 21.77 -19.00
C LEU A 246 27.42 21.91 -17.69
N ILE A 247 26.20 22.45 -17.74
CA ILE A 247 25.32 22.57 -16.57
C ILE A 247 24.96 21.18 -16.04
N ARG A 248 24.62 20.22 -16.92
CA ARG A 248 24.36 18.83 -16.52
C ARG A 248 25.57 18.18 -15.86
N GLU A 249 26.75 18.31 -16.46
CA GLU A 249 28.01 17.77 -15.92
C GLU A 249 28.35 18.39 -14.56
N LYS A 250 28.23 19.71 -14.41
CA LYS A 250 28.51 20.39 -13.13
C LYS A 250 27.46 20.08 -12.07
N SER A 251 26.20 19.96 -12.43
CA SER A 251 25.13 19.56 -11.50
C SER A 251 25.31 18.13 -11.02
N GLY A 252 25.76 17.22 -11.90
CA GLY A 252 26.14 15.85 -11.54
C GLY A 252 27.27 15.81 -10.51
N HIS A 253 28.40 16.46 -10.80
CA HIS A 253 29.53 16.55 -9.86
C HIS A 253 29.14 17.21 -8.52
N MET A 254 28.26 18.21 -8.56
CA MET A 254 27.76 18.86 -7.35
C MET A 254 26.91 17.89 -6.52
N GLY A 255 26.09 17.04 -7.15
CA GLY A 255 25.34 15.98 -6.48
C GLY A 255 26.24 14.94 -5.82
N GLU A 256 27.30 14.50 -6.51
CA GLU A 256 28.32 13.60 -5.96
C GLU A 256 29.02 14.22 -4.75
N LEU A 257 29.46 15.47 -4.85
CA LEU A 257 30.12 16.18 -3.75
C LEU A 257 29.20 16.33 -2.52
N TYR A 258 27.90 16.61 -2.72
CA TYR A 258 26.94 16.67 -1.62
C TYR A 258 26.71 15.30 -0.96
N ALA A 259 26.73 14.21 -1.74
CA ALA A 259 26.65 12.86 -1.20
C ALA A 259 27.89 12.54 -0.35
N ASP A 260 29.09 12.87 -0.83
CA ASP A 260 30.34 12.67 -0.10
C ASP A 260 30.39 13.50 1.19
N ILE A 261 29.97 14.77 1.16
CA ILE A 261 29.90 15.61 2.35
C ILE A 261 28.96 14.98 3.38
N ARG A 262 27.77 14.52 2.96
CA ARG A 262 26.80 13.88 3.87
C ARG A 262 27.39 12.61 4.48
N ALA A 263 27.97 11.73 3.66
CA ALA A 263 28.59 10.49 4.14
C ALA A 263 29.72 10.77 5.13
N ASN A 264 30.59 11.74 4.83
CA ASN A 264 31.66 12.14 5.74
C ASN A 264 31.15 12.71 7.06
N GLN A 265 30.02 13.42 7.04
CA GLN A 265 29.41 13.99 8.23
C GLN A 265 28.78 12.92 9.12
N GLU A 266 28.10 11.93 8.52
CA GLU A 266 27.61 10.74 9.22
C GLU A 266 28.76 9.95 9.88
N ILE A 267 29.87 9.74 9.16
CA ILE A 267 31.08 9.09 9.70
C ILE A 267 31.68 9.90 10.87
N ALA A 268 31.73 11.23 10.74
CA ALA A 268 32.26 12.09 11.78
C ALA A 268 31.43 12.04 13.07
N ASP A 269 30.09 12.03 12.94
CA ASP A 269 29.17 11.93 14.06
C ASP A 269 29.27 10.56 14.75
N GLU A 270 29.35 9.48 13.98
CA GLU A 270 29.54 8.12 14.50
C GLU A 270 30.89 7.98 15.22
N PHE A 271 31.96 8.56 14.66
CA PHE A 271 33.28 8.60 15.28
C PHE A 271 33.26 9.38 16.60
N ALA A 272 32.57 10.52 16.67
CA ALA A 272 32.44 11.31 17.88
C ALA A 272 31.77 10.50 18.99
N LYS A 273 30.66 9.81 18.67
CA LYS A 273 29.95 8.94 19.61
C LYS A 273 30.82 7.78 20.11
N MET A 274 31.50 7.07 19.20
CA MET A 274 32.41 5.98 19.58
C MET A 274 33.58 6.47 20.46
N SER A 275 34.10 7.67 20.20
CA SER A 275 35.17 8.27 20.99
C SER A 275 34.73 8.55 22.43
N GLU A 276 33.49 9.03 22.62
CA GLU A 276 32.90 9.27 23.94
C GLU A 276 32.66 7.97 24.71
N GLU A 277 32.09 6.96 24.06
CA GLU A 277 31.92 5.62 24.63
C GLU A 277 33.27 5.01 25.05
N ARG A 278 34.30 5.15 24.20
CA ARG A 278 35.66 4.72 24.51
C ARG A 278 36.24 5.48 25.70
N ALA A 279 36.02 6.78 25.81
CA ALA A 279 36.49 7.57 26.95
C ALA A 279 35.86 7.09 28.26
N GLY A 280 34.54 6.81 28.26
CA GLY A 280 33.83 6.24 29.41
C GLY A 280 34.36 4.86 29.80
N ALA A 281 34.60 3.98 28.82
CA ALA A 281 35.18 2.65 29.06
C ALA A 281 36.63 2.75 29.60
N MET A 282 37.44 3.65 29.03
CA MET A 282 38.83 3.86 29.45
C MET A 282 38.91 4.41 30.89
N HIS A 283 37.96 5.25 31.30
CA HIS A 283 37.87 5.72 32.68
C HIS A 283 37.65 4.56 33.66
N LYS A 284 36.69 3.67 33.37
CA LYS A 284 36.43 2.46 34.18
C LYS A 284 37.65 1.53 34.19
N TYR A 285 38.23 1.28 33.02
CA TYR A 285 39.45 0.47 32.91
C TYR A 285 40.57 1.04 33.77
N ARG A 286 40.80 2.36 33.77
CA ARG A 286 41.84 2.99 34.59
C ARG A 286 41.63 2.72 36.08
N ILE A 287 40.39 2.82 36.57
CA ILE A 287 40.08 2.52 37.98
C ILE A 287 40.38 1.07 38.31
N TYR A 288 39.90 0.13 37.49
CA TYR A 288 40.13 -1.30 37.73
C TYR A 288 41.61 -1.68 37.57
N ALA A 289 42.31 -1.13 36.59
CA ALA A 289 43.73 -1.35 36.38
C ALA A 289 44.55 -0.80 37.54
N THR A 290 44.23 0.39 38.06
CA THR A 290 44.88 0.93 39.26
C THR A 290 44.63 0.01 40.45
N LEU A 291 43.38 -0.38 40.72
CA LEU A 291 43.05 -1.27 41.83
C LEU A 291 43.78 -2.62 41.72
N TYR A 292 43.77 -3.22 40.52
CA TYR A 292 44.45 -4.49 40.25
C TYR A 292 45.97 -4.36 40.43
N ASN A 293 46.58 -3.32 39.87
CA ASN A 293 48.02 -3.10 39.99
C ASN A 293 48.43 -2.80 41.43
N THR A 294 47.61 -2.08 42.20
CA THR A 294 47.81 -1.87 43.64
C THR A 294 47.70 -3.20 44.40
N ALA A 295 46.64 -3.97 44.16
CA ALA A 295 46.42 -5.25 44.84
C ALA A 295 47.50 -6.29 44.49
N ASN A 296 48.09 -6.25 43.30
CA ASN A 296 49.13 -7.18 42.88
C ASN A 296 50.57 -6.63 43.07
N GLY A 297 50.73 -5.49 43.75
CA GLY A 297 52.04 -4.89 44.00
C GLY A 297 52.82 -4.54 42.72
N SER A 298 52.11 -4.26 41.63
CA SER A 298 52.69 -3.94 40.31
C SER A 298 52.54 -2.46 39.96
N LEU A 299 52.02 -1.64 40.88
CA LEU A 299 51.87 -0.20 40.70
C LEU A 299 53.24 0.50 40.72
N THR A 300 53.56 1.18 39.63
CA THR A 300 54.81 1.93 39.45
C THR A 300 54.97 3.00 40.55
N GLY A 301 56.17 3.09 41.12
CA GLY A 301 56.48 4.05 42.18
C GLY A 301 55.99 3.64 43.58
N SER A 302 55.40 2.46 43.72
CA SER A 302 55.02 1.88 45.02
C SER A 302 55.79 0.59 45.29
N VAL A 303 55.79 0.16 46.55
CA VAL A 303 56.49 -1.05 46.97
C VAL A 303 55.81 -2.29 46.38
N LYS A 304 56.62 -3.22 45.87
CA LYS A 304 56.15 -4.41 45.14
C LYS A 304 55.65 -5.54 46.05
N ILE A 305 54.58 -5.27 46.81
CA ILE A 305 53.96 -6.23 47.71
C ILE A 305 52.51 -6.44 47.27
N ASN A 306 52.12 -7.70 47.06
CA ASN A 306 50.72 -8.02 46.78
C ASN A 306 49.86 -7.94 48.06
N PHE A 307 48.55 -7.81 47.89
CA PHE A 307 47.60 -7.62 48.98
C PHE A 307 47.64 -8.77 49.99
N GLU A 308 47.78 -10.00 49.52
CA GLU A 308 47.92 -11.18 50.38
C GLU A 308 49.14 -11.06 51.30
N THR A 309 50.32 -10.75 50.75
CA THR A 309 51.55 -10.58 51.53
C THR A 309 51.44 -9.38 52.47
N PHE A 310 50.80 -8.29 52.04
CA PHE A 310 50.55 -7.13 52.90
C PHE A 310 49.71 -7.51 54.14
N VAL A 311 48.66 -8.31 53.95
CA VAL A 311 47.82 -8.81 55.05
C VAL A 311 48.59 -9.82 55.92
N LEU A 312 49.30 -10.77 55.31
CA LEU A 312 50.14 -11.75 56.02
C LEU A 312 51.20 -11.08 56.87
N ARG A 313 51.79 -9.98 56.39
CA ARG A 313 52.79 -9.20 57.11
C ARG A 313 52.26 -8.63 58.43
N GLN A 314 50.99 -8.26 58.51
CA GLN A 314 50.37 -7.82 59.76
C GLN A 314 50.25 -8.96 60.77
N TYR A 315 49.92 -10.18 60.31
CA TYR A 315 49.94 -11.36 61.17
C TYR A 315 51.35 -11.73 61.60
N PHE A 316 52.31 -11.63 60.68
CA PHE A 316 53.71 -11.91 60.94
C PHE A 316 54.32 -10.96 62.00
N LYS A 317 54.00 -9.66 61.94
CA LYS A 317 54.37 -8.70 63.00
C LYS A 317 53.83 -9.10 64.38
N LYS A 318 52.60 -9.65 64.44
CA LYS A 318 52.03 -10.17 65.70
C LYS A 318 52.77 -11.40 66.20
N ILE A 319 53.16 -12.30 65.29
CA ILE A 319 53.97 -13.49 65.62
C ILE A 319 55.33 -13.06 66.19
N ILE A 320 56.03 -12.14 65.52
CA ILE A 320 57.31 -11.60 65.98
C ILE A 320 57.17 -10.96 67.36
N SER A 321 56.13 -10.16 67.60
CA SER A 321 55.88 -9.57 68.91
C SER A 321 55.68 -10.63 70.00
N ALA A 322 54.94 -11.70 69.72
CA ALA A 322 54.77 -12.82 70.65
C ALA A 322 56.07 -13.61 70.88
N ALA A 323 56.89 -13.77 69.84
CA ALA A 323 58.19 -14.41 69.91
C ALA A 323 59.17 -13.60 70.78
N ASN A 324 59.25 -12.28 70.56
CA ASN A 324 60.16 -11.39 71.26
C ASN A 324 59.96 -11.37 72.78
N ARG A 325 58.75 -11.62 73.28
CA ARG A 325 58.50 -11.75 74.73
C ARG A 325 59.35 -12.85 75.36
N ARG A 326 59.53 -13.97 74.66
CA ARG A 326 60.32 -15.12 75.14
C ARG A 326 61.78 -14.98 74.78
N LEU A 327 62.06 -14.46 73.58
CA LEU A 327 63.43 -14.17 73.16
C LEU A 327 64.12 -13.23 74.15
N SER A 328 63.44 -12.16 74.58
CA SER A 328 63.96 -11.22 75.57
C SER A 328 64.34 -11.91 76.88
N ALA A 329 63.59 -12.93 77.33
CA ALA A 329 63.94 -13.70 78.52
C ALA A 329 65.13 -14.66 78.30
N MET A 330 65.31 -15.22 77.09
CA MET A 330 66.43 -16.13 76.78
C MET A 330 67.77 -15.39 76.63
N ASN A 331 67.71 -14.15 76.16
CA ASN A 331 68.85 -13.33 75.73
C ASN A 331 69.05 -12.09 76.61
N ASP A 332 68.34 -11.99 77.75
CA ASP A 332 68.41 -10.82 78.64
C ASP A 332 68.16 -9.47 77.94
N GLY A 333 67.34 -9.49 76.88
CA GLY A 333 66.96 -8.29 76.11
C GLY A 333 68.05 -7.68 75.22
N GLN A 334 69.17 -8.36 74.94
CA GLN A 334 70.27 -7.76 74.15
C GLN A 334 69.91 -7.50 72.67
N TRP A 335 68.95 -8.26 72.12
CA TRP A 335 68.48 -8.12 70.74
C TRP A 335 67.06 -8.67 70.58
N CYS A 336 66.36 -8.18 69.57
CA CYS A 336 64.99 -8.59 69.23
C CYS A 336 64.81 -8.80 67.72
N LEU A 337 63.80 -9.58 67.36
CA LEU A 337 63.42 -9.78 65.96
C LEU A 337 62.49 -8.65 65.50
N MET A 338 62.66 -8.19 64.27
CA MET A 338 61.78 -7.21 63.65
C MET A 338 61.42 -7.64 62.23
N CYS A 339 60.23 -7.26 61.79
CA CYS A 339 59.83 -7.49 60.40
C CYS A 339 60.44 -6.40 59.53
N ARG A 340 61.38 -6.75 58.63
CA ARG A 340 62.12 -5.83 57.75
C ARG A 340 61.23 -4.76 57.15
N ASP A 341 61.55 -3.48 57.33
CA ASP A 341 60.69 -2.38 56.89
C ASP A 341 60.35 -2.43 55.40
N ILE A 342 59.16 -1.92 55.08
CA ILE A 342 58.58 -2.00 53.74
C ILE A 342 59.47 -1.32 52.69
N ASP A 343 60.15 -0.24 53.07
CA ASP A 343 61.03 0.53 52.18
C ASP A 343 62.38 -0.17 51.90
N ASN A 344 62.76 -1.13 52.75
CA ASN A 344 64.02 -1.87 52.66
C ASN A 344 63.85 -3.27 52.03
N ILE A 345 62.67 -3.55 51.45
CA ILE A 345 62.38 -4.81 50.77
C ILE A 345 63.05 -4.81 49.39
N ASP A 346 63.84 -5.85 49.11
CA ASP A 346 64.48 -6.01 47.81
C ASP A 346 63.42 -6.13 46.70
N ASN A 347 63.47 -5.23 45.73
CA ASN A 347 62.58 -5.19 44.56
C ASN A 347 62.72 -6.38 43.59
N LYS A 348 63.43 -7.45 43.98
CA LYS A 348 63.86 -8.57 43.14
C LYS A 348 62.91 -9.77 43.14
N GLY A 349 61.83 -9.81 43.94
CA GLY A 349 60.92 -10.95 43.92
C GLY A 349 59.51 -10.74 44.48
N ARG A 350 58.53 -11.42 43.87
CA ARG A 350 57.09 -11.43 44.25
C ARG A 350 56.78 -12.05 45.64
N LYS A 351 57.81 -12.49 46.38
CA LYS A 351 57.69 -13.12 47.71
C LYS A 351 58.48 -12.37 48.81
N SER A 352 58.97 -11.16 48.52
CA SER A 352 59.67 -10.35 49.52
C SER A 352 58.66 -9.53 50.32
N GLY A 353 58.82 -9.46 51.65
CA GLY A 353 57.89 -8.76 52.54
C GLY A 353 57.54 -9.47 53.85
N LEU A 354 58.03 -10.69 54.05
CA LEU A 354 57.99 -11.41 55.33
C LEU A 354 59.40 -11.65 55.89
N ASP A 355 60.35 -10.81 55.49
CA ASP A 355 61.74 -10.91 55.91
C ASP A 355 61.90 -10.46 57.37
N ILE A 356 62.83 -11.10 58.08
CA ILE A 356 63.14 -10.83 59.48
C ILE A 356 64.51 -10.16 59.54
N ASP A 357 64.59 -9.06 60.26
CA ASP A 357 65.85 -8.43 60.67
C ASP A 357 66.00 -8.55 62.20
N VAL A 358 67.21 -8.33 62.67
CA VAL A 358 67.56 -8.33 64.08
C VAL A 358 67.92 -6.91 64.48
N HIS A 359 67.22 -6.39 65.48
CA HIS A 359 67.57 -5.13 66.12
C HIS A 359 68.37 -5.43 67.38
N ASP A 360 69.59 -4.91 67.43
CA ASP A 360 70.51 -5.07 68.53
C ASP A 360 70.41 -3.86 69.47
N GLU A 361 70.04 -4.09 70.72
CA GLU A 361 69.77 -3.03 71.71
C GLU A 361 71.07 -2.39 72.23
N LEU A 362 72.19 -3.11 72.20
CA LEU A 362 73.48 -2.61 72.68
C LEU A 362 74.11 -1.62 71.69
N THR A 363 73.98 -1.92 70.39
CA THR A 363 74.55 -1.11 69.30
C THR A 363 73.53 -0.20 68.64
N ASN A 364 72.24 -0.35 68.99
CA ASN A 364 71.10 0.29 68.35
C ASN A 364 71.14 0.16 66.81
N SER A 365 71.55 -1.01 66.32
CA SER A 365 71.75 -1.29 64.90
C SER A 365 70.80 -2.38 64.41
N VAL A 366 70.44 -2.32 63.12
CA VAL A 366 69.62 -3.33 62.44
C VAL A 366 70.51 -4.14 61.52
N ARG A 367 70.50 -5.46 61.67
CA ARG A 367 71.28 -6.40 60.86
C ARG A 367 70.40 -7.52 60.30
N ASP A 368 70.82 -8.09 59.18
CA ASP A 368 70.12 -9.23 58.56
C ASP A 368 70.20 -10.46 59.49
N VAL A 369 69.10 -11.21 59.63
CA VAL A 369 69.04 -12.44 60.44
C VAL A 369 70.11 -13.47 60.09
N LYS A 370 70.65 -13.44 58.86
CA LYS A 370 71.76 -14.31 58.42
C LYS A 370 73.07 -14.09 59.17
N THR A 371 73.20 -12.97 59.89
CA THR A 371 74.40 -12.63 60.67
C THR A 371 74.39 -13.22 62.09
N LEU A 372 73.29 -13.86 62.49
CA LEU A 372 73.18 -14.52 63.79
C LEU A 372 74.15 -15.71 63.89
N SER A 373 74.74 -15.89 65.07
CA SER A 373 75.50 -17.09 65.43
C SER A 373 74.60 -18.34 65.49
N GLY A 374 75.20 -19.52 65.58
CA GLY A 374 74.46 -20.78 65.68
C GLY A 374 73.54 -20.87 66.90
N GLY A 375 73.95 -20.29 68.03
CA GLY A 375 73.13 -20.22 69.25
C GLY A 375 71.99 -19.20 69.13
N GLU A 376 72.27 -18.01 68.60
CA GLU A 376 71.25 -16.98 68.38
C GLU A 376 70.21 -17.41 67.35
N THR A 377 70.62 -18.11 66.29
CA THR A 377 69.70 -18.67 65.28
C THR A 377 68.74 -19.67 65.92
N PHE A 378 69.23 -20.52 66.83
CA PHE A 378 68.39 -21.46 67.55
C PHE A 378 67.40 -20.74 68.48
N MET A 379 67.85 -19.73 69.25
CA MET A 379 66.97 -18.92 70.10
C MET A 379 65.88 -18.20 69.28
N ALA A 380 66.26 -17.60 68.14
CA ALA A 380 65.33 -16.94 67.23
C ALA A 380 64.27 -17.92 66.70
N ALA A 381 64.70 -19.09 66.23
CA ALA A 381 63.79 -20.13 65.71
C ALA A 381 62.84 -20.66 66.79
N LEU A 382 63.37 -20.94 67.99
CA LEU A 382 62.58 -21.40 69.13
C LEU A 382 61.54 -20.35 69.55
N ALA A 383 61.96 -19.10 69.72
CA ALA A 383 61.07 -18.00 70.07
C ALA A 383 59.97 -17.80 69.01
N MET A 384 60.31 -17.86 67.72
CA MET A 384 59.36 -17.74 66.62
C MET A 384 58.34 -18.87 66.59
N ALA A 385 58.78 -20.12 66.78
CA ALA A 385 57.89 -21.28 66.79
C ALA A 385 56.89 -21.20 67.97
N LEU A 386 57.35 -20.75 69.13
CA LEU A 386 56.50 -20.51 70.31
C LEU A 386 55.54 -19.32 70.10
N GLY A 387 56.03 -18.21 69.54
CA GLY A 387 55.21 -17.04 69.22
C GLY A 387 54.12 -17.34 68.18
N MET A 388 54.43 -18.16 67.17
CA MET A 388 53.48 -18.62 66.17
C MET A 388 52.38 -19.48 66.81
N SER A 389 52.76 -20.41 67.70
CA SER A 389 51.80 -21.25 68.43
C SER A 389 50.79 -20.42 69.22
N ASP A 390 51.24 -19.37 69.90
CA ASP A 390 50.37 -18.50 70.68
C ASP A 390 49.38 -17.71 69.82
N ILE A 391 49.83 -17.17 68.68
CA ILE A 391 48.96 -16.41 67.78
C ILE A 391 47.92 -17.33 67.11
N ILE A 392 48.29 -18.55 66.73
CA ILE A 392 47.37 -19.53 66.13
C ILE A 392 46.29 -19.93 67.14
N GLN A 393 46.67 -20.24 68.38
CA GLN A 393 45.74 -20.65 69.44
C GLN A 393 44.73 -19.56 69.78
N ASN A 394 45.16 -18.30 69.84
CA ASN A 394 44.29 -17.17 70.15
C ASN A 394 43.31 -16.80 69.02
N ARG A 395 43.59 -17.17 67.77
CA ARG A 395 42.80 -16.74 66.59
C ARG A 395 41.68 -17.71 66.25
N THR A 396 41.96 -19.01 66.27
CA THR A 396 41.06 -20.01 65.67
C THR A 396 40.21 -20.76 66.67
N GLY A 397 40.60 -20.84 67.96
CA GLY A 397 39.88 -21.57 69.01
C GLY A 397 39.73 -23.09 68.79
N ALA A 398 39.81 -23.54 67.54
CA ALA A 398 39.56 -24.89 67.03
C ALA A 398 40.86 -25.65 66.72
N VAL A 399 41.96 -24.95 66.43
CA VAL A 399 43.27 -25.58 66.21
C VAL A 399 44.12 -25.38 67.46
N ARG A 400 44.28 -26.46 68.23
CA ARG A 400 45.21 -26.51 69.36
C ARG A 400 46.50 -27.19 68.92
N LEU A 401 47.62 -26.49 69.08
CA LEU A 401 48.95 -27.09 68.94
C LEU A 401 49.36 -27.65 70.31
N ASP A 402 48.92 -28.87 70.59
CA ASP A 402 49.11 -29.54 71.88
C ASP A 402 50.46 -30.27 71.99
N THR A 403 51.23 -30.36 70.90
CA THR A 403 52.53 -31.07 70.89
C THR A 403 53.57 -30.34 70.05
N MET A 404 54.79 -30.24 70.57
CA MET A 404 55.94 -29.62 69.91
C MET A 404 57.17 -30.50 70.10
N PHE A 405 57.90 -30.79 69.02
CA PHE A 405 59.19 -31.48 69.08
C PHE A 405 60.31 -30.50 68.72
N ILE A 406 61.35 -30.48 69.54
CA ILE A 406 62.56 -29.69 69.34
C ILE A 406 63.70 -30.70 69.17
N ASP A 407 64.28 -30.75 67.98
CA ASP A 407 65.38 -31.64 67.65
C ASP A 407 66.66 -30.84 67.53
N GLU A 408 67.65 -31.20 68.34
CA GLU A 408 69.03 -30.71 68.35
C GLU A 408 69.27 -29.20 68.12
N GLY A 409 69.87 -28.54 69.11
CA GLY A 409 70.18 -27.11 69.01
C GLY A 409 70.49 -26.43 70.34
N PHE A 410 70.30 -27.13 71.45
CA PHE A 410 70.77 -26.67 72.76
C PHE A 410 72.30 -26.74 72.91
N GLY A 411 72.99 -27.53 72.09
CA GLY A 411 74.45 -27.65 72.13
C GLY A 411 75.20 -26.45 71.54
N SER A 412 74.52 -25.59 70.76
CA SER A 412 75.09 -24.33 70.25
C SER A 412 74.83 -23.13 71.18
N LEU A 413 74.11 -23.33 72.29
CA LEU A 413 73.85 -22.31 73.29
C LEU A 413 74.92 -22.34 74.39
N ASP A 414 75.30 -21.15 74.86
CA ASP A 414 76.03 -21.02 76.12
C ASP A 414 75.19 -21.50 77.31
N ASP A 415 75.85 -21.78 78.44
CA ASP A 415 75.22 -22.40 79.60
C ASP A 415 74.06 -21.56 80.19
N TYR A 416 74.18 -20.23 80.14
CA TYR A 416 73.15 -19.33 80.66
C TYR A 416 71.91 -19.32 79.76
N SER A 417 72.09 -19.11 78.46
CA SER A 417 71.00 -19.11 77.48
C SER A 417 70.29 -20.47 77.43
N ARG A 418 71.05 -21.57 77.57
CA ARG A 418 70.50 -22.93 77.64
C ARG A 418 69.61 -23.12 78.87
N GLN A 419 70.04 -22.65 80.05
CA GLN A 419 69.23 -22.71 81.27
C GLN A 419 67.92 -21.94 81.12
N GLN A 420 67.98 -20.73 80.56
CA GLN A 420 66.79 -19.90 80.34
C GLN A 420 65.82 -20.54 79.34
N ALA A 421 66.33 -21.10 78.24
CA ALA A 421 65.51 -21.82 77.27
C ALA A 421 64.77 -23.02 77.92
N ILE A 422 65.46 -23.81 78.75
CA ILE A 422 64.83 -24.93 79.47
C ILE A 422 63.76 -24.44 80.44
N ASN A 423 64.02 -23.37 81.20
CA ASN A 423 63.05 -22.80 82.14
C ASN A 423 61.77 -22.33 81.43
N ILE A 424 61.89 -21.70 80.26
CA ILE A 424 60.76 -21.26 79.44
C ILE A 424 59.96 -22.46 78.92
N LEU A 425 60.64 -23.53 78.48
CA LEU A 425 59.98 -24.74 78.01
C LEU A 425 59.24 -25.47 79.14
N LYS A 426 59.83 -25.53 80.35
CA LYS A 426 59.16 -26.07 81.55
C LYS A 426 57.90 -25.27 81.88
N GLY A 427 57.97 -23.94 81.87
CA GLY A 427 56.80 -23.08 82.13
C GLY A 427 55.69 -23.23 81.08
N LEU A 428 56.02 -23.64 79.85
CA LEU A 428 55.04 -23.94 78.80
C LEU A 428 54.42 -25.33 78.92
N ALA A 429 55.15 -26.27 79.55
CA ALA A 429 54.70 -27.65 79.76
C ALA A 429 53.70 -27.80 80.91
N ASP A 430 53.47 -26.74 81.71
CA ASP A 430 52.77 -26.75 83.00
C ASP A 430 51.23 -26.95 82.94
N GLY A 431 50.75 -27.78 82.00
CA GLY A 431 49.45 -28.43 82.13
C GLY A 431 48.64 -28.67 80.85
N ARG A 432 49.03 -28.14 79.68
CA ARG A 432 48.22 -28.28 78.44
C ARG A 432 49.01 -28.50 77.14
N ARG A 433 50.34 -28.56 77.17
CA ARG A 433 51.19 -28.74 75.97
C ARG A 433 52.29 -29.77 76.24
N MET A 434 52.46 -30.72 75.34
CA MET A 434 53.56 -31.70 75.35
C MET A 434 54.74 -31.14 74.57
N ILE A 435 55.90 -31.01 75.21
CA ILE A 435 57.14 -30.58 74.56
C ILE A 435 58.13 -31.75 74.60
N GLY A 436 58.45 -32.31 73.43
CA GLY A 436 59.49 -33.31 73.27
C GLY A 436 60.82 -32.66 72.87
N ILE A 437 61.90 -33.02 73.55
CA ILE A 437 63.25 -32.50 73.25
C ILE A 437 64.14 -33.68 72.89
N ILE A 438 64.83 -33.59 71.75
CA ILE A 438 65.85 -34.54 71.31
C ILE A 438 67.19 -33.83 71.42
N SER A 439 68.07 -34.35 72.29
CA SER A 439 69.42 -33.78 72.44
C SER A 439 70.44 -34.78 72.95
N HIS A 440 71.68 -34.62 72.49
CA HIS A 440 72.86 -35.32 73.00
C HIS A 440 73.53 -34.63 74.20
N VAL A 441 73.13 -33.40 74.53
CA VAL A 441 73.72 -32.58 75.61
C VAL A 441 73.43 -33.20 76.97
N THR A 442 74.48 -33.45 77.76
CA THR A 442 74.41 -34.15 79.06
C THR A 442 73.63 -33.37 80.11
N GLU A 443 73.73 -32.05 80.08
CA GLU A 443 73.15 -31.10 81.02
C GLU A 443 71.61 -31.08 80.91
N LEU A 444 71.05 -31.40 79.72
CA LEU A 444 69.61 -31.57 79.55
C LEU A 444 69.08 -32.84 80.25
N LYS A 445 69.92 -33.87 80.39
CA LYS A 445 69.56 -35.14 81.08
C LYS A 445 69.40 -34.96 82.58
N GLU A 446 69.90 -33.88 83.17
CA GLU A 446 69.75 -33.63 84.60
C GLU A 446 68.51 -32.78 84.90
N GLN A 447 68.02 -32.03 83.90
CA GLN A 447 66.94 -31.07 84.10
C GLN A 447 65.56 -31.58 83.69
N ILE A 448 65.47 -32.63 82.88
CA ILE A 448 64.21 -33.20 82.39
C ILE A 448 63.99 -34.56 83.03
N GLU A 449 62.89 -34.72 83.77
CA GLU A 449 62.64 -35.93 84.57
C GLU A 449 62.28 -37.16 83.71
N CYS A 450 61.48 -37.00 82.66
CA CYS A 450 61.05 -38.11 81.80
C CYS A 450 61.93 -38.21 80.55
N GLN A 451 62.67 -39.31 80.38
CA GLN A 451 63.63 -39.46 79.29
C GLN A 451 63.43 -40.75 78.50
N LEU A 452 63.53 -40.68 77.18
CA LEU A 452 63.67 -41.86 76.33
C LEU A 452 65.14 -41.98 75.91
N VAL A 453 65.89 -42.84 76.58
CA VAL A 453 67.32 -43.02 76.33
C VAL A 453 67.52 -43.98 75.15
N VAL A 454 68.17 -43.49 74.10
CA VAL A 454 68.55 -44.28 72.91
C VAL A 454 70.01 -44.71 73.04
N SER A 455 70.28 -46.01 73.06
CA SER A 455 71.63 -46.60 73.16
C SER A 455 71.97 -47.41 71.91
N LYS A 456 73.09 -47.10 71.25
CA LYS A 456 73.59 -47.83 70.09
C LYS A 456 74.27 -49.14 70.53
N THR A 457 73.92 -50.24 69.90
CA THR A 457 74.47 -51.58 70.14
C THR A 457 75.06 -52.15 68.85
N GLY A 458 75.89 -53.21 68.94
CA GLY A 458 76.48 -53.87 67.77
C GLY A 458 75.47 -54.51 66.79
N ARG A 459 74.18 -54.60 67.15
CA ARG A 459 73.10 -55.15 66.31
C ARG A 459 72.04 -54.10 65.90
N GLY A 460 72.23 -52.82 66.23
CA GLY A 460 71.24 -51.76 66.00
C GLY A 460 71.09 -50.83 67.20
N SER A 461 69.99 -50.07 67.29
CA SER A 461 69.71 -49.17 68.42
C SER A 461 68.67 -49.78 69.36
N SER A 462 68.79 -49.52 70.66
CA SER A 462 67.82 -49.90 71.70
C SER A 462 67.31 -48.66 72.43
N VAL A 463 66.07 -48.67 72.90
CA VAL A 463 65.43 -47.54 73.59
C VAL A 463 64.90 -47.97 74.95
N LYS A 464 65.05 -47.12 75.97
CA LYS A 464 64.54 -47.36 77.33
C LYS A 464 64.08 -46.05 77.97
N TRP A 465 62.90 -46.08 78.59
CA TRP A 465 62.42 -44.98 79.43
C TRP A 465 63.22 -44.92 80.73
N ARG A 466 63.65 -43.72 81.10
CA ARG A 466 64.35 -43.41 82.34
C ARG A 466 63.65 -42.29 83.08
#